data_AF-A0A2T8ICQ9-F1
#
_entry.id   AF-A0A2T8ICQ9-F1
#
_cell.length_a   1.000
_cell.length_b   1.000
_cell.length_c   1.000
_cell.angle_alpha   90.00
_cell.angle_beta   90.00
_cell.angle_gamma   90.00
#
_symmetry.space_group_name_H-M   'P 1'
#
loop_
_entity.id
_entity.type
_entity.pdbx_description
1 polymer ?
#
loop_
_entity_poly.entity_id
_entity_poly.type
_entity_poly.pdbx_seq_one_letter_code
_entity_poly.pdbx_strand_id
1 'polypeptide(L)'
;MDATHLLILFLLSSQLITMSLSSQSPQGNSDPDLPTLLKIKTQFGNPAALAEWQPGTDHCGWPYAYCNQYRRVVALFLENVSITSTLPPAIGELDQLRTINIVNIPGLHGPIPDSLGKLAHLSILNVMVTSVSGSIPASLSRTNLSSVSFFGNKLTGRIPTSLEKLPHLTFFDAANNDLVGTIPPRLVHGGTPDRPLGLKLSNNRLSGTIPWLYGIERYIMEFKVANNQLAGDASFLFGRRKTVDDLDLSGNRLRFNLTGLEMPRDLLFLNLSHNRIYGGVPASLLESRVVTLDLSYNELCGEIPAGGRMGWFKAEAYGHNKCLCGTPLPPCASGHLNRACHGPWE
;
A
#
# COMPACT_ATOMS: atom_id res chain seq x y z
N MET A 1 26.63 -58.45 -13.06
CA MET A 1 26.73 -59.73 -13.80
C MET A 1 25.50 -60.52 -13.43
N ASP A 2 24.49 -60.81 -14.23
CA ASP A 2 23.96 -60.54 -15.58
C ASP A 2 22.68 -61.42 -15.57
N ALA A 3 21.65 -61.33 -16.39
CA ALA A 3 21.02 -60.36 -17.25
C ALA A 3 19.60 -60.97 -17.47
N THR A 4 18.66 -60.10 -17.78
CA THR A 4 17.28 -60.30 -18.24
C THR A 4 16.99 -61.53 -19.12
N HIS A 5 15.78 -62.11 -18.99
CA HIS A 5 14.99 -62.60 -20.14
C HIS A 5 13.47 -62.56 -19.88
N LEU A 6 12.75 -62.07 -20.89
CA LEU A 6 11.29 -61.91 -21.01
C LEU A 6 10.52 -63.23 -21.25
N LEU A 7 9.20 -63.15 -21.02
CA LEU A 7 8.07 -63.35 -21.99
C LEU A 7 7.02 -64.40 -21.57
N ILE A 8 5.74 -63.98 -21.47
CA ILE A 8 4.53 -64.50 -22.16
C ILE A 8 3.23 -64.15 -21.40
N LEU A 9 2.27 -63.59 -22.17
CA LEU A 9 0.88 -63.25 -21.84
C LEU A 9 -0.05 -64.48 -21.71
N PHE A 10 -1.15 -64.37 -20.92
CA PHE A 10 -2.55 -64.18 -21.40
C PHE A 10 -3.66 -64.73 -20.45
N LEU A 11 -4.68 -63.87 -20.21
CA LEU A 11 -6.14 -64.11 -20.01
C LEU A 11 -6.61 -64.90 -18.76
N LEU A 12 -7.74 -64.66 -18.09
CA LEU A 12 -8.89 -63.74 -18.16
C LEU A 12 -9.71 -63.98 -16.87
N SER A 13 -10.30 -62.95 -16.25
CA SER A 13 -11.66 -62.95 -15.65
C SER A 13 -11.89 -61.64 -14.88
N SER A 14 -12.53 -60.68 -15.53
CA SER A 14 -13.90 -60.23 -15.22
C SER A 14 -14.07 -59.55 -13.85
N GLN A 15 -14.25 -58.23 -13.81
CA GLN A 15 -15.57 -57.59 -13.74
C GLN A 15 -15.44 -56.07 -13.97
N LEU A 16 -16.41 -55.53 -14.73
CA LEU A 16 -16.62 -54.10 -14.88
C LEU A 16 -17.01 -53.50 -13.53
N ILE A 17 -16.28 -52.48 -13.08
CA ILE A 17 -16.86 -51.41 -12.28
C ILE A 17 -16.49 -50.12 -12.99
N THR A 18 -17.38 -49.66 -13.86
CA THR A 18 -17.43 -48.26 -14.25
C THR A 18 -17.85 -47.47 -13.02
N MET A 19 -16.89 -46.91 -12.28
CA MET A 19 -17.19 -45.83 -11.35
C MET A 19 -17.60 -44.61 -12.17
N SER A 20 -18.90 -44.50 -12.42
CA SER A 20 -19.51 -43.23 -12.73
C SER A 20 -19.35 -42.34 -11.49
N LEU A 21 -18.45 -41.36 -11.56
CA LEU A 21 -18.48 -40.19 -10.67
C LEU A 21 -19.70 -39.36 -11.07
N SER A 22 -20.88 -39.84 -10.67
CA SER A 22 -22.04 -38.98 -10.52
C SER A 22 -21.88 -38.27 -9.18
N SER A 23 -21.37 -37.04 -9.22
CA SER A 23 -21.54 -36.09 -8.13
C SER A 23 -23.01 -35.70 -8.10
N GLN A 24 -23.83 -36.54 -7.47
CA GLN A 24 -25.16 -36.12 -7.03
C GLN A 24 -24.96 -35.02 -5.99
N SER A 25 -25.26 -33.79 -6.40
CA SER A 25 -25.41 -32.67 -5.49
C SER A 25 -26.52 -33.02 -4.47
N PRO A 26 -26.30 -32.81 -3.17
CA PRO A 26 -27.39 -32.89 -2.22
C PRO A 26 -28.36 -31.74 -2.52
N GLN A 27 -29.50 -32.03 -3.16
CA GLN A 27 -30.64 -31.12 -3.17
C GLN A 27 -31.12 -30.94 -1.72
N GLY A 28 -30.94 -29.74 -1.16
CA GLY A 28 -31.47 -29.42 0.16
C GLY A 28 -30.92 -28.20 0.89
N ASN A 29 -29.87 -27.52 0.38
CA ASN A 29 -29.46 -26.22 0.88
C ASN A 29 -29.15 -25.33 -0.32
N SER A 30 -29.96 -24.30 -0.58
CA SER A 30 -29.67 -23.35 -1.64
C SER A 30 -28.31 -22.73 -1.37
N ASP A 31 -27.40 -22.82 -2.33
CA ASP A 31 -26.10 -22.18 -2.23
C ASP A 31 -26.29 -20.67 -2.01
N PRO A 32 -25.92 -20.12 -0.83
CA PRO A 32 -26.31 -18.78 -0.46
C PRO A 32 -25.60 -17.70 -1.28
N ASP A 33 -24.42 -18.00 -1.84
CA ASP A 33 -23.59 -17.02 -2.54
C ASP A 33 -23.76 -17.10 -4.07
N LEU A 34 -24.21 -18.24 -4.59
CA LEU A 34 -24.40 -18.46 -6.04
C LEU A 34 -25.28 -17.38 -6.72
N PRO A 35 -26.48 -17.01 -6.21
CA PRO A 35 -27.29 -15.95 -6.82
C PRO A 35 -26.56 -14.60 -6.86
N THR A 36 -25.81 -14.30 -5.79
CA THR A 36 -25.02 -13.07 -5.66
C THR A 36 -23.86 -13.04 -6.65
N LEU A 37 -23.14 -14.15 -6.85
CA LEU A 37 -22.07 -14.23 -7.84
C LEU A 37 -22.57 -14.03 -9.27
N LEU A 38 -23.72 -14.62 -9.62
CA LEU A 38 -24.33 -14.41 -10.93
C LEU A 38 -24.78 -12.94 -11.12
N LYS A 39 -25.30 -12.31 -10.06
CA LYS A 39 -25.59 -10.87 -10.04
C LYS A 39 -24.33 -10.02 -10.19
N ILE A 40 -23.21 -10.39 -9.57
CA ILE A 40 -21.91 -9.72 -9.75
C ILE A 40 -21.44 -9.84 -11.20
N LYS A 41 -21.50 -11.03 -11.81
CA LYS A 41 -21.15 -11.26 -13.23
C LYS A 41 -21.93 -10.35 -14.16
N THR A 42 -23.25 -10.28 -13.96
CA THR A 42 -24.13 -9.43 -14.79
C THR A 42 -23.82 -7.94 -14.61
N GLN A 43 -23.59 -7.48 -13.37
CA GLN A 43 -23.19 -6.10 -13.08
C GLN A 43 -21.81 -5.75 -13.63
N PHE A 44 -20.91 -6.72 -13.76
CA PHE A 44 -19.65 -6.54 -14.48
C PHE A 44 -19.81 -6.48 -16.01
N GLY A 45 -21.01 -6.69 -16.55
CA GLY A 45 -21.28 -6.68 -17.99
C GLY A 45 -21.07 -8.04 -18.66
N ASN A 46 -21.15 -9.15 -17.91
CA ASN A 46 -20.90 -10.50 -18.39
C ASN A 46 -19.57 -10.66 -19.14
N PRO A 47 -18.44 -10.25 -18.55
CA PRO A 47 -17.13 -10.32 -19.21
C PRO A 47 -16.76 -11.78 -19.53
N ALA A 48 -16.03 -11.99 -20.63
CA ALA A 48 -15.59 -13.33 -21.05
C ALA A 48 -14.75 -14.05 -19.97
N ALA A 49 -14.00 -13.30 -19.15
CA ALA A 49 -13.25 -13.84 -18.02
C ALA A 49 -14.15 -14.58 -17.01
N LEU A 50 -15.41 -14.17 -16.85
CA LEU A 50 -16.36 -14.79 -15.94
C LEU A 50 -17.32 -15.76 -16.66
N ALA A 51 -16.94 -16.29 -17.83
CA ALA A 51 -17.80 -17.17 -18.63
C ALA A 51 -18.24 -18.43 -17.87
N GLU A 52 -17.37 -19.00 -17.04
CA GLU A 52 -17.62 -20.22 -16.24
C GLU A 52 -18.61 -20.02 -15.10
N TRP A 53 -18.86 -18.78 -14.69
CA TRP A 53 -19.84 -18.45 -13.66
C TRP A 53 -21.26 -18.69 -14.18
N GLN A 54 -21.77 -19.91 -14.05
CA GLN A 54 -23.02 -20.36 -14.66
C GLN A 54 -23.95 -21.06 -13.65
N PRO A 55 -25.27 -20.92 -13.76
CA PRO A 55 -26.19 -21.69 -12.92
C PRO A 55 -25.93 -23.20 -13.03
N GLY A 56 -26.05 -23.92 -11.91
CA GLY A 56 -25.96 -25.38 -11.88
C GLY A 56 -24.54 -25.96 -11.86
N THR A 57 -23.48 -25.14 -11.87
CA THR A 57 -22.09 -25.57 -11.65
C THR A 57 -21.63 -25.22 -10.23
N ASP A 58 -20.55 -25.85 -9.77
CA ASP A 58 -19.98 -25.59 -8.44
C ASP A 58 -19.19 -24.26 -8.44
N HIS A 59 -19.72 -23.23 -7.79
CA HIS A 59 -19.10 -21.90 -7.73
C HIS A 59 -17.75 -21.87 -7.01
N CYS A 60 -17.49 -22.84 -6.13
CA CYS A 60 -16.21 -22.94 -5.45
C CYS A 60 -15.09 -23.47 -6.36
N GLY A 61 -15.44 -23.97 -7.55
CA GLY A 61 -14.51 -24.30 -8.62
C GLY A 61 -14.33 -23.18 -9.64
N TRP A 62 -15.05 -22.07 -9.53
CA TRP A 62 -14.98 -21.00 -10.53
C TRP A 62 -13.68 -20.21 -10.41
N PRO A 63 -13.09 -19.80 -11.56
CA PRO A 63 -12.00 -18.84 -11.56
C PRO A 63 -12.39 -17.57 -10.79
N TYR A 64 -11.41 -16.99 -10.10
CA TYR A 64 -11.51 -15.70 -9.40
C TYR A 64 -12.37 -15.68 -8.12
N ALA A 65 -13.13 -16.72 -7.81
CA ALA A 65 -13.90 -16.85 -6.57
C ALA A 65 -13.36 -18.00 -5.71
N TYR A 66 -13.09 -17.72 -4.43
CA TYR A 66 -12.52 -18.70 -3.50
C TYR A 66 -13.46 -18.91 -2.33
N CYS A 67 -13.75 -20.17 -2.03
CA CYS A 67 -14.60 -20.57 -0.94
C CYS A 67 -13.82 -21.05 0.30
N ASN A 68 -14.47 -20.99 1.46
CA ASN A 68 -14.05 -21.75 2.62
C ASN A 68 -14.63 -23.18 2.63
N GLN A 69 -14.30 -23.95 3.66
CA GLN A 69 -14.80 -25.32 3.89
C GLN A 69 -16.33 -25.44 4.00
N TYR A 70 -17.03 -24.32 4.24
CA TYR A 70 -18.49 -24.25 4.30
C TYR A 70 -19.13 -23.80 2.98
N ARG A 71 -18.37 -23.82 1.87
CA ARG A 71 -18.81 -23.38 0.53
C ARG A 71 -19.21 -21.90 0.45
N ARG A 72 -18.78 -21.08 1.40
CA ARG A 72 -19.03 -19.62 1.39
C ARG A 72 -17.88 -18.89 0.72
N VAL A 73 -18.17 -17.90 -0.12
CA VAL A 73 -17.16 -17.08 -0.80
C VAL A 73 -16.44 -16.20 0.22
N VAL A 74 -15.12 -16.36 0.31
CA VAL A 74 -14.26 -15.62 1.24
C VAL A 74 -13.27 -14.71 0.52
N ALA A 75 -13.00 -14.94 -0.77
CA ALA A 75 -12.15 -14.05 -1.54
C ALA A 75 -12.58 -13.95 -3.00
N LEU A 76 -12.43 -12.75 -3.56
CA LEU A 76 -12.55 -12.45 -4.99
C LEU A 76 -11.21 -11.88 -5.48
N PHE A 77 -10.54 -12.59 -6.39
CA PHE A 77 -9.28 -12.12 -7.00
C PHE A 77 -9.48 -11.93 -8.50
N LEU A 78 -9.51 -10.68 -8.98
CA LEU A 78 -9.60 -10.38 -10.40
C LEU A 78 -8.36 -9.60 -10.81
N GLU A 79 -7.51 -10.20 -11.62
CA GLU A 79 -6.27 -9.57 -12.07
C GLU A 79 -6.11 -9.72 -13.58
N ASN A 80 -5.70 -8.65 -14.25
CA ASN A 80 -5.43 -8.64 -15.69
C ASN A 80 -6.63 -9.10 -16.56
N VAL A 81 -7.86 -8.82 -16.13
CA VAL A 81 -9.08 -9.17 -16.87
C VAL A 81 -9.66 -7.97 -17.60
N SER A 82 -10.34 -8.22 -18.73
CA SER A 82 -11.03 -7.16 -19.48
C SER A 82 -12.44 -6.95 -18.94
N ILE A 83 -12.60 -5.90 -18.13
CA ILE A 83 -13.87 -5.43 -17.59
C ILE A 83 -13.97 -3.93 -17.87
N THR A 84 -15.10 -3.49 -18.43
CA THR A 84 -15.35 -2.09 -18.85
C THR A 84 -16.54 -1.46 -18.11
N SER A 85 -16.83 -1.95 -16.91
CA SER A 85 -17.99 -1.57 -16.09
C SER A 85 -17.53 -0.99 -14.74
N THR A 86 -18.42 -0.94 -13.74
CA THR A 86 -18.13 -0.43 -12.40
C THR A 86 -18.03 -1.56 -11.38
N LEU A 87 -17.47 -1.28 -10.19
CA LEU A 87 -17.48 -2.22 -9.08
C LEU A 87 -18.94 -2.57 -8.68
N PRO A 88 -19.37 -3.83 -8.77
CA PRO A 88 -20.72 -4.26 -8.47
C PRO A 88 -21.09 -4.01 -7.00
N PRO A 89 -22.15 -3.24 -6.70
CA PRO A 89 -22.64 -3.11 -5.33
C PRO A 89 -23.03 -4.47 -4.69
N ALA A 90 -23.38 -5.46 -5.53
CA ALA A 90 -23.70 -6.82 -5.11
C ALA A 90 -22.53 -7.55 -4.41
N ILE A 91 -21.28 -7.11 -4.58
CA ILE A 91 -20.14 -7.64 -3.80
C ILE A 91 -20.39 -7.47 -2.30
N GLY A 92 -21.06 -6.40 -1.89
CA GLY A 92 -21.44 -6.13 -0.50
C GLY A 92 -22.51 -7.08 0.07
N GLU A 93 -23.02 -8.03 -0.71
CA GLU A 93 -23.98 -9.06 -0.28
C GLU A 93 -23.30 -10.40 0.07
N LEU A 94 -21.99 -10.54 -0.21
CA LEU A 94 -21.19 -11.71 0.16
C LEU A 94 -20.69 -11.59 1.62
N ASP A 95 -21.55 -11.87 2.59
CA ASP A 95 -21.33 -11.62 4.02
C ASP A 95 -20.06 -12.27 4.62
N GLN A 96 -19.54 -13.37 4.05
CA GLN A 96 -18.32 -14.05 4.50
C GLN A 96 -17.04 -13.54 3.82
N LEU A 97 -17.13 -12.54 2.94
CA LEU A 97 -16.00 -12.05 2.18
C LEU A 97 -14.95 -11.39 3.08
N ARG A 98 -13.70 -11.83 2.94
CA ARG A 98 -12.53 -11.39 3.72
C ARG A 98 -11.52 -10.64 2.86
N THR A 99 -11.41 -10.99 1.59
CA THR A 99 -10.46 -10.37 0.67
C THR A 99 -11.12 -10.01 -0.65
N ILE A 100 -10.94 -8.76 -1.06
CA ILE A 100 -11.18 -8.32 -2.43
C ILE A 100 -9.82 -7.90 -2.98
N ASN A 101 -9.38 -8.53 -4.06
CA ASN A 101 -8.15 -8.16 -4.77
C ASN A 101 -8.46 -7.95 -6.25
N ILE A 102 -8.50 -6.69 -6.67
CA ILE A 102 -8.84 -6.30 -8.04
C ILE A 102 -7.69 -5.45 -8.58
N VAL A 103 -6.95 -5.96 -9.57
CA VAL A 103 -5.67 -5.38 -9.97
C VAL A 103 -5.52 -5.33 -11.48
N ASN A 104 -5.02 -4.20 -11.99
CA ASN A 104 -4.70 -4.00 -13.40
C ASN A 104 -5.91 -4.26 -14.33
N ILE A 105 -6.99 -3.51 -14.10
CA ILE A 105 -8.21 -3.54 -14.91
C ILE A 105 -8.52 -2.10 -15.34
N PRO A 106 -7.88 -1.59 -16.41
CA PRO A 106 -7.98 -0.16 -16.77
C PRO A 106 -9.39 0.32 -17.11
N GLY A 107 -10.26 -0.59 -17.59
CA GLY A 107 -11.65 -0.31 -17.94
C GLY A 107 -12.62 -0.27 -16.76
N LEU A 108 -12.22 -0.76 -15.58
CA LEU A 108 -13.03 -0.70 -14.37
C LEU A 108 -13.05 0.74 -13.85
N HIS A 109 -14.25 1.32 -13.74
CA HIS A 109 -14.42 2.74 -13.44
C HIS A 109 -15.58 3.00 -12.47
N GLY A 110 -15.92 4.27 -12.23
CA GLY A 110 -16.97 4.65 -11.30
C GLY A 110 -16.55 4.51 -9.83
N PRO A 111 -17.48 4.73 -8.88
CA PRO A 111 -17.15 4.80 -7.46
C PRO A 111 -16.90 3.43 -6.83
N ILE A 112 -16.16 3.43 -5.72
CA ILE A 112 -16.15 2.32 -4.77
C ILE A 112 -17.56 2.29 -4.10
N PRO A 113 -18.31 1.19 -4.18
CA PRO A 113 -19.67 1.15 -3.64
C PRO A 113 -19.72 1.24 -2.11
N ASP A 114 -20.63 2.05 -1.58
CA ASP A 114 -20.89 2.13 -0.13
C ASP A 114 -21.28 0.77 0.48
N SER A 115 -21.85 -0.14 -0.31
CA SER A 115 -22.25 -1.47 0.11
C SER A 115 -21.09 -2.34 0.59
N LEU A 116 -19.84 -2.05 0.21
CA LEU A 116 -18.68 -2.75 0.75
C LEU A 116 -18.54 -2.55 2.27
N GLY A 117 -19.10 -1.47 2.83
CA GLY A 117 -19.18 -1.26 4.27
C GLY A 117 -20.10 -2.25 5.01
N LYS A 118 -20.85 -3.11 4.31
CA LYS A 118 -21.63 -4.20 4.92
C LYS A 118 -20.79 -5.45 5.21
N LEU A 119 -19.60 -5.55 4.64
CA LEU A 119 -18.74 -6.72 4.74
C LEU A 119 -17.98 -6.73 6.08
N ALA A 120 -18.65 -7.19 7.13
CA ALA A 120 -18.12 -7.18 8.49
C ALA A 120 -16.82 -8.00 8.66
N HIS A 121 -16.57 -8.97 7.78
CA HIS A 121 -15.36 -9.80 7.80
C HIS A 121 -14.27 -9.35 6.83
N LEU A 122 -14.50 -8.28 6.05
CA LEU A 122 -13.54 -7.79 5.07
C LEU A 122 -12.29 -7.27 5.79
N SER A 123 -11.16 -7.90 5.50
CA SER A 123 -9.86 -7.62 6.11
C SER A 123 -8.88 -7.00 5.11
N ILE A 124 -8.96 -7.38 3.85
CA ILE A 124 -8.07 -6.90 2.79
C ILE A 124 -8.92 -6.38 1.63
N LEU A 125 -8.70 -5.11 1.25
CA LEU A 125 -9.35 -4.49 0.10
C LEU A 125 -8.31 -3.83 -0.78
N ASN A 126 -8.02 -4.49 -1.90
CA ASN A 126 -7.15 -3.97 -2.94
C ASN A 126 -7.95 -3.72 -4.20
N VAL A 127 -7.94 -2.48 -4.68
CA VAL A 127 -8.44 -2.06 -5.99
C VAL A 127 -7.35 -1.19 -6.60
N MET A 128 -6.46 -1.77 -7.41
CA MET A 128 -5.22 -1.13 -7.83
C MET A 128 -5.10 -1.05 -9.35
N VAL A 129 -4.55 0.05 -9.85
CA VAL A 129 -4.28 0.26 -11.28
C VAL A 129 -5.56 0.08 -12.11
N THR A 130 -6.58 0.90 -11.79
CA THR A 130 -7.86 0.93 -12.51
C THR A 130 -8.27 2.38 -12.82
N SER A 131 -9.49 2.59 -13.32
CA SER A 131 -10.09 3.92 -13.50
C SER A 131 -11.18 4.24 -12.47
N VAL A 132 -11.24 3.51 -11.35
CA VAL A 132 -12.18 3.77 -10.24
C VAL A 132 -11.99 5.21 -9.74
N SER A 133 -13.09 5.90 -9.50
CA SER A 133 -13.14 7.34 -9.24
C SER A 133 -14.07 7.70 -8.08
N GLY A 134 -14.29 9.00 -7.83
CA GLY A 134 -15.12 9.44 -6.71
C GLY A 134 -14.42 9.31 -5.36
N SER A 135 -15.16 9.49 -4.26
CA SER A 135 -14.61 9.49 -2.91
C SER A 135 -14.43 8.09 -2.33
N ILE A 136 -13.45 7.93 -1.44
CA ILE A 136 -13.34 6.75 -0.58
C ILE A 136 -14.57 6.69 0.36
N PRO A 137 -15.35 5.60 0.36
CA PRO A 137 -16.54 5.48 1.19
C PRO A 137 -16.24 5.51 2.69
N ALA A 138 -16.91 6.38 3.43
CA ALA A 138 -16.84 6.40 4.89
C ALA A 138 -17.40 5.10 5.51
N SER A 139 -18.28 4.39 4.80
CA SER A 139 -18.88 3.13 5.23
C SER A 139 -17.85 2.02 5.44
N LEU A 140 -16.67 2.10 4.82
CA LEU A 140 -15.57 1.15 5.04
C LEU A 140 -15.12 1.11 6.51
N SER A 141 -15.38 2.15 7.30
CA SER A 141 -15.15 2.16 8.75
C SER A 141 -15.96 1.12 9.54
N ARG A 142 -16.97 0.47 8.92
CA ARG A 142 -17.81 -0.57 9.54
C ARG A 142 -17.31 -1.99 9.26
N THR A 143 -16.20 -2.12 8.55
CA THR A 143 -15.56 -3.41 8.22
C THR A 143 -14.51 -3.78 9.27
N ASN A 144 -13.77 -4.86 9.03
CA ASN A 144 -12.61 -5.26 9.85
C ASN A 144 -11.29 -5.11 9.09
N LEU A 145 -11.19 -4.09 8.23
CA LEU A 145 -10.04 -3.87 7.37
C LEU A 145 -8.76 -3.73 8.18
N SER A 146 -7.74 -4.48 7.75
CA SER A 146 -6.37 -4.39 8.24
C SER A 146 -5.40 -3.89 7.18
N SER A 147 -5.73 -4.08 5.91
CA SER A 147 -4.94 -3.61 4.77
C SER A 147 -5.84 -3.10 3.66
N VAL A 148 -5.54 -1.91 3.16
CA VAL A 148 -6.25 -1.27 2.05
C VAL A 148 -5.25 -0.75 1.04
N SER A 149 -5.46 -1.05 -0.24
CA SER A 149 -4.76 -0.40 -1.33
C SER A 149 -5.72 0.07 -2.43
N PHE A 150 -5.67 1.37 -2.69
CA PHE A 150 -6.33 2.06 -3.80
C PHE A 150 -5.31 2.71 -4.74
N PHE A 151 -4.09 2.15 -4.79
CA PHE A 151 -3.00 2.66 -5.61
C PHE A 151 -3.39 2.81 -7.09
N GLY A 152 -3.08 3.96 -7.70
CA GLY A 152 -3.19 4.16 -9.14
C GLY A 152 -4.64 4.13 -9.64
N ASN A 153 -5.48 5.01 -9.10
CA ASN A 153 -6.87 5.20 -9.51
C ASN A 153 -7.14 6.70 -9.77
N LYS A 154 -8.42 7.08 -9.86
CA LYS A 154 -8.90 8.45 -10.06
C LYS A 154 -9.73 8.92 -8.86
N LEU A 155 -9.40 8.46 -7.66
CA LEU A 155 -10.15 8.78 -6.44
C LEU A 155 -9.98 10.26 -6.08
N THR A 156 -11.08 10.90 -5.68
CA THR A 156 -11.15 12.32 -5.35
C THR A 156 -11.69 12.51 -3.93
N GLY A 157 -11.81 13.77 -3.49
CA GLY A 157 -12.33 14.09 -2.17
C GLY A 157 -11.31 13.82 -1.05
N ARG A 158 -11.81 13.76 0.20
CA ARG A 158 -10.97 13.59 1.40
C ARG A 158 -10.84 12.11 1.77
N ILE A 159 -9.74 11.76 2.43
CA ILE A 159 -9.65 10.50 3.17
C ILE A 159 -10.62 10.59 4.36
N PRO A 160 -11.61 9.69 4.51
CA PRO A 160 -12.58 9.79 5.60
C PRO A 160 -11.94 9.57 6.97
N THR A 161 -12.13 10.51 7.90
CA THR A 161 -11.63 10.39 9.29
C THR A 161 -12.30 9.25 10.05
N SER A 162 -13.46 8.76 9.58
CA SER A 162 -14.10 7.58 10.15
C SER A 162 -13.23 6.31 10.05
N LEU A 163 -12.27 6.26 9.12
CA LEU A 163 -11.35 5.13 8.99
C LEU A 163 -10.41 4.98 10.19
N GLU A 164 -10.20 6.04 10.99
CA GLU A 164 -9.46 5.98 12.25
C GLU A 164 -10.09 5.05 13.29
N LYS A 165 -11.35 4.62 13.07
CA LYS A 165 -12.06 3.66 13.95
C LYS A 165 -11.68 2.21 13.68
N LEU A 166 -10.99 1.91 12.57
CA LEU A 166 -10.62 0.55 12.22
C LEU A 166 -9.48 0.09 13.14
N PRO A 167 -9.71 -0.89 14.04
CA PRO A 167 -8.80 -1.19 15.14
C PRO A 167 -7.49 -1.85 14.70
N HIS A 168 -7.45 -2.36 13.46
CA HIS A 168 -6.36 -3.19 12.95
C HIS A 168 -5.83 -2.69 11.60
N LEU A 169 -6.20 -1.48 11.16
CA LEU A 169 -5.71 -0.93 9.90
C LEU A 169 -4.24 -0.54 10.06
N THR A 170 -3.34 -1.41 9.56
CA THR A 170 -1.90 -1.19 9.63
C THR A 170 -1.32 -0.76 8.29
N PHE A 171 -1.99 -1.05 7.17
CA PHE A 171 -1.54 -0.66 5.84
C PHE A 171 -2.61 0.12 5.08
N PHE A 172 -2.25 1.31 4.62
CA PHE A 172 -3.10 2.14 3.77
C PHE A 172 -2.30 2.74 2.63
N ASP A 173 -2.62 2.31 1.41
CA ASP A 173 -2.08 2.86 0.18
C ASP A 173 -3.20 3.52 -0.64
N ALA A 174 -3.04 4.81 -0.93
CA ALA A 174 -3.86 5.54 -1.89
C ALA A 174 -2.99 6.46 -2.76
N ALA A 175 -1.73 6.08 -2.99
CA ALA A 175 -0.84 6.84 -3.84
C ALA A 175 -1.33 6.84 -5.30
N ASN A 176 -0.94 7.87 -6.06
CA ASN A 176 -1.37 8.10 -7.45
C ASN A 176 -2.90 8.20 -7.58
N ASN A 177 -3.46 9.23 -6.94
CA ASN A 177 -4.87 9.58 -7.00
C ASN A 177 -5.02 11.12 -7.03
N ASP A 178 -6.26 11.59 -6.90
CA ASP A 178 -6.66 12.98 -6.95
C ASP A 178 -7.16 13.49 -5.56
N LEU A 179 -6.73 12.84 -4.47
CA LEU A 179 -7.22 13.10 -3.11
C LEU A 179 -6.80 14.50 -2.60
N VAL A 180 -7.66 15.12 -1.80
CA VAL A 180 -7.50 16.46 -1.23
C VAL A 180 -7.73 16.46 0.29
N GLY A 181 -7.44 17.58 0.96
CA GLY A 181 -7.63 17.72 2.41
C GLY A 181 -6.42 17.24 3.21
N THR A 182 -6.62 16.90 4.48
CA THR A 182 -5.56 16.55 5.42
C THR A 182 -5.41 15.05 5.59
N ILE A 183 -4.24 14.60 6.03
CA ILE A 183 -4.01 13.21 6.45
C ILE A 183 -4.74 12.98 7.80
N PRO A 184 -5.60 11.95 7.93
CA PRO A 184 -6.21 11.61 9.22
C PRO A 184 -5.14 11.22 10.26
N PRO A 185 -5.22 11.70 11.51
CA PRO A 185 -4.13 11.55 12.49
C PRO A 185 -3.82 10.13 12.94
N ARG A 186 -4.79 9.21 12.82
CA ARG A 186 -4.66 7.81 13.22
C ARG A 186 -5.16 6.87 12.13
N LEU A 187 -4.84 7.16 10.86
CA LEU A 187 -5.30 6.34 9.75
C LEU A 187 -4.70 4.93 9.81
N VAL A 188 -3.41 4.86 10.08
CA VAL A 188 -2.70 3.62 10.47
C VAL A 188 -2.14 3.82 11.87
N HIS A 189 -2.33 2.86 12.76
CA HIS A 189 -1.90 2.98 14.16
C HIS A 189 -1.67 1.63 14.84
N GLY A 190 -0.96 1.62 15.97
CA GLY A 190 -0.78 0.42 16.78
C GLY A 190 0.13 -0.64 16.14
N GLY A 191 1.17 -0.18 15.45
CA GLY A 191 2.13 -1.08 14.81
C GLY A 191 2.88 -1.95 15.81
N THR A 192 3.26 -3.15 15.39
CA THR A 192 4.10 -4.07 16.16
C THR A 192 5.27 -4.54 15.28
N PRO A 193 6.32 -5.19 15.86
CA PRO A 193 7.37 -5.81 15.05
C PRO A 193 6.85 -6.76 13.97
N ASP A 194 5.80 -7.52 14.28
CA ASP A 194 5.23 -8.53 13.37
C ASP A 194 4.21 -7.93 12.38
N ARG A 195 3.69 -6.73 12.68
CA ARG A 195 2.69 -6.01 11.87
C ARG A 195 3.04 -4.53 11.84
N PRO A 196 4.09 -4.14 11.09
CA PRO A 196 4.48 -2.75 10.99
C PRO A 196 3.44 -1.95 10.20
N LEU A 197 3.48 -0.64 10.40
CA LEU A 197 2.60 0.30 9.71
C LEU A 197 3.18 0.67 8.35
N GLY A 198 2.31 0.80 7.36
CA GLY A 198 2.63 1.34 6.04
C GLY A 198 1.60 2.40 5.63
N LEU A 199 2.08 3.60 5.32
CA LEU A 199 1.25 4.69 4.81
C LEU A 199 1.81 5.20 3.48
N LYS A 200 1.05 5.03 2.41
CA LYS A 200 1.42 5.47 1.05
C LYS A 200 0.35 6.40 0.50
N LEU A 201 0.67 7.69 0.39
CA LEU A 201 -0.22 8.75 -0.08
C LEU A 201 0.44 9.63 -1.16
N SER A 202 1.59 9.19 -1.69
CA SER A 202 2.35 9.96 -2.68
C SER A 202 1.52 10.31 -3.92
N ASN A 203 1.85 11.42 -4.58
CA ASN A 203 1.20 11.89 -5.81
C ASN A 203 -0.31 12.08 -5.63
N ASN A 204 -0.67 13.02 -4.77
CA ASN A 204 -2.04 13.47 -4.52
C ASN A 204 -2.04 15.01 -4.38
N ARG A 205 -3.14 15.59 -3.90
CA ARG A 205 -3.27 17.03 -3.60
C ARG A 205 -3.54 17.27 -2.11
N LEU A 206 -2.98 16.43 -1.24
CA LEU A 206 -3.11 16.56 0.21
C LEU A 206 -2.42 17.82 0.70
N SER A 207 -2.96 18.42 1.76
CA SER A 207 -2.56 19.72 2.31
C SER A 207 -2.59 19.69 3.84
N GLY A 208 -2.17 20.78 4.48
CA GLY A 208 -2.04 20.84 5.94
C GLY A 208 -0.75 20.18 6.42
N THR A 209 -0.74 19.70 7.66
CA THR A 209 0.45 19.11 8.28
C THR A 209 0.41 17.59 8.25
N ILE A 210 1.58 16.96 8.36
CA ILE A 210 1.65 15.57 8.81
C ILE A 210 1.23 15.56 10.30
N PRO A 211 0.23 14.76 10.70
CA PRO A 211 -0.18 14.70 12.10
C PRO A 211 0.93 14.18 13.01
N TRP A 212 1.22 14.92 14.09
CA TRP A 212 2.29 14.58 15.04
C TRP A 212 2.10 13.20 15.71
N LEU A 213 0.86 12.66 15.72
CA LEU A 213 0.56 11.34 16.28
C LEU A 213 1.33 10.22 15.56
N TYR A 214 1.71 10.35 14.29
CA TYR A 214 2.61 9.38 13.66
C TYR A 214 4.00 9.34 14.33
N GLY A 215 4.37 10.40 15.04
CA GLY A 215 5.57 10.47 15.88
C GLY A 215 5.52 9.59 17.14
N ILE A 216 4.36 9.05 17.55
CA ILE A 216 4.29 8.08 18.66
C ILE A 216 4.48 6.64 18.17
N GLU A 217 4.17 6.38 16.90
CA GLU A 217 4.22 5.05 16.32
C GLU A 217 5.67 4.62 16.07
N ARG A 218 6.12 3.60 16.81
CA ARG A 218 7.52 3.12 16.71
C ARG A 218 7.73 2.27 15.45
N TYR A 219 6.74 1.44 15.14
CA TYR A 219 6.83 0.37 14.15
C TYR A 219 6.23 0.78 12.81
N ILE A 220 6.66 1.92 12.26
CA ILE A 220 6.37 2.28 10.86
C ILE A 220 7.48 1.67 10.02
N MET A 221 7.14 1.00 8.93
CA MET A 221 8.10 0.50 7.93
C MET A 221 8.17 1.50 6.77
N GLU A 222 7.02 1.79 6.15
CA GLU A 222 6.94 2.68 5.00
C GLU A 222 6.11 3.94 5.32
N PHE A 223 6.67 5.12 5.05
CA PHE A 223 5.96 6.39 5.15
C PHE A 223 6.23 7.23 3.91
N LYS A 224 5.32 7.15 2.93
CA LYS A 224 5.48 7.78 1.61
C LYS A 224 4.36 8.77 1.37
N VAL A 225 4.68 10.06 1.39
CA VAL A 225 3.70 11.15 1.19
C VAL A 225 4.20 12.17 0.16
N ALA A 226 5.12 11.73 -0.71
CA ALA A 226 5.77 12.56 -1.70
C ALA A 226 4.78 13.26 -2.65
N ASN A 227 5.18 14.39 -3.24
CA ASN A 227 4.43 15.09 -4.27
C ASN A 227 2.99 15.41 -3.81
N ASN A 228 2.91 16.21 -2.76
CA ASN A 228 1.68 16.75 -2.18
C ASN A 228 1.88 18.25 -1.86
N GLN A 229 0.98 18.83 -1.07
CA GLN A 229 1.05 20.22 -0.60
C GLN A 229 1.22 20.29 0.93
N LEU A 230 1.82 19.25 1.53
CA LEU A 230 2.00 19.15 2.98
C LEU A 230 3.03 20.18 3.45
N ALA A 231 2.79 20.76 4.62
CA ALA A 231 3.64 21.78 5.21
C ALA A 231 3.87 21.51 6.71
N GLY A 232 4.71 22.34 7.33
CA GLY A 232 5.01 22.24 8.76
C GLY A 232 6.12 21.23 9.06
N ASP A 233 6.15 20.80 10.32
CA ASP A 233 7.19 19.95 10.87
C ASP A 233 6.92 18.46 10.60
N ALA A 234 7.99 17.72 10.33
CA ALA A 234 8.00 16.26 10.18
C ALA A 234 9.15 15.59 10.99
N SER A 235 9.85 16.36 11.83
CA SER A 235 10.99 15.90 12.63
C SER A 235 10.66 14.74 13.57
N PHE A 236 9.40 14.66 14.03
CA PHE A 236 8.90 13.60 14.89
C PHE A 236 8.81 12.22 14.22
N LEU A 237 8.93 12.13 12.89
CA LEU A 237 9.01 10.85 12.17
C LEU A 237 10.38 10.18 12.32
N PHE A 238 11.40 10.94 12.75
CA PHE A 238 12.74 10.44 12.96
C PHE A 238 12.95 9.97 14.42
N GLY A 239 14.10 9.36 14.69
CA GLY A 239 14.53 8.89 16.00
C GLY A 239 15.19 7.51 15.92
N ARG A 240 16.28 7.29 16.67
CA ARG A 240 17.05 6.03 16.68
C ARG A 240 16.23 4.77 16.95
N ARG A 241 15.09 4.89 17.64
CA ARG A 241 14.21 3.77 18.02
C ARG A 241 13.11 3.47 17.00
N LYS A 242 12.91 4.35 16.00
CA LYS A 242 11.95 4.16 14.92
C LYS A 242 12.45 3.07 13.96
N THR A 243 11.51 2.35 13.35
CA THR A 243 11.83 1.26 12.41
C THR A 243 11.62 1.63 10.94
N VAL A 244 11.32 2.91 10.64
CA VAL A 244 11.03 3.32 9.28
C VAL A 244 12.24 3.06 8.40
N ASP A 245 12.05 2.26 7.35
CA ASP A 245 13.08 1.86 6.40
C ASP A 245 12.95 2.61 5.07
N ASP A 246 11.73 3.00 4.71
CA ASP A 246 11.42 3.72 3.47
C ASP A 246 10.60 4.98 3.75
N LEU A 247 11.31 6.12 3.79
CA LEU A 247 10.76 7.44 4.09
C LEU A 247 10.89 8.36 2.87
N ASP A 248 9.75 8.66 2.24
CA ASP A 248 9.68 9.60 1.12
C ASP A 248 8.72 10.76 1.42
N LEU A 249 9.31 11.91 1.71
CA LEU A 249 8.62 13.17 2.00
C LEU A 249 8.81 14.20 0.88
N SER A 250 9.39 13.80 -0.24
CA SER A 250 9.82 14.72 -1.30
C SER A 250 8.68 15.50 -1.94
N GLY A 251 8.98 16.63 -2.58
CA GLY A 251 7.98 17.39 -3.35
C GLY A 251 6.82 17.90 -2.50
N ASN A 252 7.13 18.54 -1.38
CA ASN A 252 6.15 19.12 -0.47
C ASN A 252 6.58 20.55 -0.07
N ARG A 253 5.98 21.11 0.99
CA ARG A 253 6.30 22.42 1.58
C ARG A 253 6.76 22.26 3.03
N LEU A 254 7.33 21.10 3.39
CA LEU A 254 7.76 20.79 4.75
C LEU A 254 8.91 21.71 5.15
N ARG A 255 8.91 22.14 6.40
CA ARG A 255 9.90 23.08 6.94
C ARG A 255 10.19 22.73 8.40
N PHE A 256 11.37 22.17 8.62
CA PHE A 256 11.89 21.83 9.94
C PHE A 256 13.41 21.86 9.93
N ASN A 257 14.01 21.90 11.12
CA ASN A 257 15.46 21.88 11.29
C ASN A 257 15.95 20.44 11.23
N LEU A 258 16.80 20.11 10.27
CA LEU A 258 17.40 18.78 10.13
C LEU A 258 18.60 18.57 11.08
N THR A 259 19.16 19.65 11.62
CA THR A 259 20.34 19.62 12.49
C THR A 259 20.07 18.80 13.75
N GLY A 260 20.97 17.86 14.05
CA GLY A 260 20.92 17.09 15.29
C GLY A 260 19.82 16.04 15.37
N LEU A 261 18.99 15.87 14.33
CA LEU A 261 18.00 14.78 14.32
C LEU A 261 18.70 13.43 14.39
N GLU A 262 18.15 12.54 15.18
CA GLU A 262 18.60 11.15 15.26
C GLU A 262 17.95 10.31 14.16
N MET A 263 18.74 9.81 13.22
CA MET A 263 18.22 8.97 12.15
C MET A 263 17.86 7.56 12.64
N PRO A 264 16.77 6.96 12.11
CA PRO A 264 16.50 5.54 12.28
C PRO A 264 17.68 4.71 11.75
N ARG A 265 18.07 3.67 12.51
CA ARG A 265 19.23 2.84 12.14
C ARG A 265 18.97 1.97 10.91
N ASP A 266 17.74 1.48 10.78
CA ASP A 266 17.33 0.61 9.68
C ASP A 266 16.80 1.38 8.46
N LEU A 267 16.90 2.72 8.45
CA LEU A 267 16.54 3.52 7.29
C LEU A 267 17.36 3.10 6.06
N LEU A 268 16.69 2.71 4.98
CA LEU A 268 17.28 2.28 3.72
C LEU A 268 17.09 3.32 2.61
N PHE A 269 15.90 3.93 2.56
CA PHE A 269 15.53 4.94 1.57
C PHE A 269 15.09 6.21 2.30
N LEU A 270 15.77 7.32 2.00
CA LEU A 270 15.43 8.65 2.50
C LEU A 270 15.37 9.64 1.34
N ASN A 271 14.18 10.13 1.05
CA ASN A 271 14.00 11.22 0.10
C ASN A 271 13.27 12.39 0.77
N LEU A 272 13.98 13.50 0.93
CA LEU A 272 13.48 14.75 1.50
C LEU A 272 13.50 15.89 0.46
N SER A 273 13.82 15.59 -0.81
CA SER A 273 14.08 16.62 -1.80
C SER A 273 12.86 17.48 -2.12
N HIS A 274 13.09 18.67 -2.66
CA HIS A 274 12.03 19.61 -3.02
C HIS A 274 11.10 19.96 -1.85
N ASN A 275 11.69 20.49 -0.77
CA ASN A 275 10.99 20.99 0.41
C ASN A 275 11.60 22.35 0.85
N ARG A 276 11.32 22.79 2.08
CA ARG A 276 11.89 23.99 2.72
C ARG A 276 12.64 23.63 4.01
N ILE A 277 13.25 22.45 4.04
CA ILE A 277 13.96 21.93 5.21
C ILE A 277 15.27 22.71 5.36
N TYR A 278 15.59 23.15 6.57
CA TYR A 278 16.75 23.98 6.86
C TYR A 278 17.64 23.33 7.92
N GLY A 279 18.79 23.95 8.21
CA GLY A 279 19.80 23.41 9.11
C GLY A 279 20.84 22.54 8.39
N GLY A 280 21.62 21.78 9.15
CA GLY A 280 22.67 20.91 8.65
C GLY A 280 22.27 19.45 8.51
N VAL A 281 23.01 18.73 7.67
CA VAL A 281 22.87 17.28 7.51
C VAL A 281 23.36 16.59 8.81
N PRO A 282 22.52 15.78 9.49
CA PRO A 282 22.86 15.26 10.81
C PRO A 282 23.88 14.13 10.72
N ALA A 283 24.89 14.16 11.60
CA ALA A 283 25.93 13.13 11.67
C ALA A 283 25.37 11.73 11.98
N SER A 284 24.17 11.62 12.56
CA SER A 284 23.49 10.35 12.82
C SER A 284 23.21 9.55 11.54
N LEU A 285 23.21 10.16 10.35
CA LEU A 285 23.15 9.45 9.06
C LEU A 285 24.33 8.49 8.86
N LEU A 286 25.49 8.75 9.48
CA LEU A 286 26.66 7.86 9.43
C LEU A 286 26.40 6.51 10.10
N GLU A 287 25.49 6.48 11.09
CA GLU A 287 25.07 5.25 11.79
C GLU A 287 23.88 4.56 11.11
N SER A 288 23.27 5.19 10.11
CA SER A 288 22.10 4.68 9.41
C SER A 288 22.49 3.76 8.26
N ARG A 289 21.62 2.81 7.93
CA ARG A 289 21.82 1.85 6.83
C ARG A 289 21.38 2.40 5.46
N VAL A 290 21.27 3.72 5.33
CA VAL A 290 20.74 4.37 4.14
C VAL A 290 21.53 3.97 2.89
N VAL A 291 20.80 3.59 1.84
CA VAL A 291 21.32 3.19 0.52
C VAL A 291 20.90 4.19 -0.55
N THR A 292 19.75 4.82 -0.37
CA THR A 292 19.26 5.88 -1.25
C THR A 292 18.99 7.12 -0.42
N LEU A 293 19.65 8.22 -0.80
CA LEU A 293 19.54 9.51 -0.15
C LEU A 293 19.31 10.59 -1.21
N ASP A 294 18.32 11.43 -0.99
CA ASP A 294 18.14 12.68 -1.72
C ASP A 294 17.65 13.77 -0.77
N LEU A 295 18.50 14.79 -0.58
CA LEU A 295 18.29 15.98 0.23
C LEU A 295 18.27 17.25 -0.62
N SER A 296 18.26 17.12 -1.94
CA SER A 296 18.38 18.24 -2.88
C SER A 296 17.18 19.19 -2.83
N TYR A 297 17.33 20.41 -3.36
CA TYR A 297 16.25 21.40 -3.41
C TYR A 297 15.60 21.67 -2.04
N ASN A 298 16.42 22.10 -1.10
CA ASN A 298 16.03 22.49 0.26
C ASN A 298 16.78 23.76 0.68
N GLU A 299 16.68 24.14 1.95
CA GLU A 299 17.34 25.30 2.55
C GLU A 299 18.52 24.87 3.47
N LEU A 300 19.12 23.71 3.22
CA LEU A 300 20.18 23.16 4.08
C LEU A 300 21.51 23.92 3.93
N CYS A 301 22.32 23.87 4.99
CA CYS A 301 23.62 24.54 5.03
C CYS A 301 24.59 23.87 6.01
N GLY A 302 25.88 24.11 5.81
CA GLY A 302 26.94 23.57 6.63
C GLY A 302 27.69 22.43 5.95
N GLU A 303 28.66 21.87 6.66
CA GLU A 303 29.47 20.77 6.15
C GLU A 303 28.68 19.46 6.16
N ILE A 304 28.76 18.70 5.06
CA ILE A 304 28.19 17.35 4.98
C ILE A 304 29.06 16.42 5.86
N PRO A 305 28.47 15.64 6.78
CA PRO A 305 29.21 14.68 7.59
C PRO A 305 30.01 13.71 6.72
N ALA A 306 31.33 13.69 6.89
CA ALA A 306 32.22 12.79 6.16
C ALA A 306 32.27 11.40 6.80
N GLY A 307 32.43 10.37 5.97
CA GLY A 307 32.57 8.97 6.40
C GLY A 307 31.33 8.12 6.15
N GLY A 308 31.37 6.87 6.63
CA GLY A 308 30.29 5.90 6.42
C GLY A 308 29.91 5.79 4.95
N ARG A 309 28.60 5.80 4.66
CA ARG A 309 28.05 5.78 3.30
C ARG A 309 27.90 7.17 2.67
N MET A 310 28.18 8.23 3.41
CA MET A 310 27.97 9.60 2.94
C MET A 310 28.82 9.93 1.70
N GLY A 311 30.00 9.33 1.60
CA GLY A 311 30.88 9.44 0.43
C GLY A 311 30.42 8.65 -0.81
N TRP A 312 29.38 7.82 -0.72
CA TRP A 312 28.83 7.08 -1.87
C TRP A 312 27.74 7.86 -2.60
N PHE A 313 27.07 8.77 -1.91
CA PHE A 313 26.04 9.60 -2.51
C PHE A 313 26.68 10.66 -3.41
N LYS A 314 26.12 10.83 -4.60
CA LYS A 314 26.62 11.79 -5.58
C LYS A 314 26.21 13.21 -5.21
N ALA A 315 26.86 14.20 -5.82
CA ALA A 315 26.60 15.62 -5.57
C ALA A 315 25.14 16.02 -5.81
N GLU A 316 24.43 15.35 -6.71
CA GLU A 316 23.02 15.62 -7.03
C GLU A 316 22.12 15.42 -5.81
N ALA A 317 22.41 14.45 -4.93
CA ALA A 317 21.65 14.21 -3.71
C ALA A 317 21.70 15.38 -2.71
N TYR A 318 22.62 16.33 -2.88
CA TYR A 318 22.79 17.49 -2.00
C TYR A 318 22.61 18.82 -2.75
N GLY A 319 22.42 18.77 -4.07
CA GLY A 319 22.36 19.94 -4.93
C GLY A 319 21.22 20.90 -4.58
N HIS A 320 21.34 22.14 -5.04
CA HIS A 320 20.28 23.16 -4.86
C HIS A 320 19.87 23.41 -3.40
N ASN A 321 20.84 23.33 -2.49
CA ASN A 321 20.70 23.75 -1.10
C ASN A 321 21.32 25.13 -0.86
N LYS A 322 21.02 25.75 0.28
CA LYS A 322 21.41 27.13 0.59
C LYS A 322 22.93 27.31 0.68
N CYS A 323 23.62 26.43 1.41
CA CYS A 323 25.08 26.51 1.59
C CYS A 323 25.70 25.21 2.12
N LEU A 324 25.29 24.06 1.57
CA LEU A 324 26.00 22.80 1.84
C LEU A 324 27.39 22.81 1.18
N CYS A 325 28.37 22.23 1.87
CA CYS A 325 29.75 22.09 1.40
C CYS A 325 30.39 20.81 1.95
N GLY A 326 31.58 20.47 1.45
CA GLY A 326 32.27 19.21 1.78
C GLY A 326 31.83 18.05 0.88
N THR A 327 32.68 17.05 0.72
CA THR A 327 32.50 15.93 -0.23
C THR A 327 31.10 15.31 -0.11
N PRO A 328 30.36 15.13 -1.22
CA PRO A 328 30.77 15.24 -2.63
C PRO A 328 30.71 16.66 -3.23
N LEU A 329 30.31 17.68 -2.47
CA LEU A 329 30.29 19.08 -2.91
C LEU A 329 31.68 19.73 -2.77
N PRO A 330 31.89 20.94 -3.33
CA PRO A 330 33.12 21.68 -3.12
C PRO A 330 33.46 21.87 -1.64
N PRO A 331 34.77 21.96 -1.29
CA PRO A 331 35.21 22.16 0.09
C PRO A 331 34.60 23.40 0.74
N CYS A 332 34.37 23.34 2.04
CA CYS A 332 33.92 24.50 2.80
C CYS A 332 35.01 25.59 2.82
N ALA A 333 34.63 26.84 2.52
CA ALA A 333 35.56 27.96 2.57
C ALA A 333 35.97 28.27 4.03
N SER A 334 37.24 28.63 4.25
CA SER A 334 37.77 29.06 5.54
C SER A 334 36.97 30.26 6.06
N GLY A 335 36.26 30.09 7.20
CA GLY A 335 35.39 31.09 7.81
C GLY A 335 33.87 30.85 7.66
N HIS A 336 33.44 29.84 6.91
CA HIS A 336 32.01 29.49 6.77
C HIS A 336 31.45 28.57 7.87
N LEU A 337 32.30 28.02 8.74
CA LEU A 337 31.89 27.13 9.84
C LEU A 337 30.94 27.79 10.86
N ASN A 338 30.85 29.12 10.90
CA ASN A 338 30.03 29.88 11.85
C ASN A 338 28.81 30.61 11.26
N ARG A 339 28.47 30.43 9.97
CA ARG A 339 27.19 30.95 9.46
C ARG A 339 26.07 29.96 9.75
N ALA A 340 25.74 29.84 11.02
CA ALA A 340 24.52 29.18 11.46
C ALA A 340 23.35 29.75 10.65
N CYS A 341 22.57 28.85 10.03
CA CYS A 341 21.29 29.21 9.43
C CYS A 341 20.29 29.47 10.56
N HIS A 342 20.44 30.59 11.26
CA HIS A 342 19.36 31.17 12.04
C HIS A 342 18.23 31.46 11.06
N GLY A 343 17.05 30.89 11.31
CA GLY A 343 15.85 31.21 10.54
C GLY A 343 15.51 32.70 10.70
N PRO A 344 14.60 33.26 9.88
CA PRO A 344 14.22 34.68 10.00
C PRO A 344 13.49 35.06 11.30
N TRP A 345 13.45 34.18 12.32
CA TRP A 345 12.61 34.30 13.52
C TRP A 345 13.28 33.75 14.79
N GLU A 346 14.60 33.93 14.90
CA GLU A 346 15.27 33.91 16.22
C GLU A 346 15.61 35.34 16.66
#